data_AF-A0A1E1GD87-F1
#
_entry.id   AF-A0A1E1GD87-F1
#
_cell.length_a   1.000
_cell.length_b   1.000
_cell.length_c   1.000
_cell.angle_alpha   90.00
_cell.angle_beta   90.00
_cell.angle_gamma   90.00
#
_symmetry.space_group_name_H-M   'P 1'
#
loop_
_entity.id
_entity.type
_entity.pdbx_description
1 polymer ?
#
loop_
_entity_poly.entity_id
_entity_poly.type
_entity_poly.pdbx_seq_one_letter_code
_entity_poly.pdbx_strand_id
1 'polypeptide(L)'
;MNKENPYFEQTKQNYIEVEKLYKLGKAKHTSSKYRFLAPAVKRQSEQFLFEAKTQKRKYWKFSRGSLVFVEFGVNIGGELSNNHWAIVLDKVDSPYKKTLTVIPLTSKNQIDTVLIDEVIAEYPSILLDEYIEKLHKELFAYLKYLDSNNAITEAALSDVYQAYTEQFSNEIIQPKIIDDDNLKRTQSEINDVIELTQYYKKYIKRSYAKCNNLQTISKDRILKKNRLDPIGKMKVSDNTLDKINEKLKELYLF
;
A
#
# COMPACT_ATOMS: atom_id res chain seq x y z
N MET A 1 43.54 -7.78 4.32
CA MET A 1 42.29 -7.97 3.53
C MET A 1 41.33 -8.78 4.38
N ASN A 2 40.14 -8.25 4.67
CA ASN A 2 39.08 -9.09 5.23
C ASN A 2 38.70 -10.12 4.17
N LYS A 3 38.99 -11.39 4.41
CA LYS A 3 38.53 -12.47 3.54
C LYS A 3 37.00 -12.51 3.60
N GLU A 4 36.36 -12.63 2.45
CA GLU A 4 34.92 -12.81 2.39
C GLU A 4 34.50 -14.07 3.15
N ASN A 5 33.39 -13.99 3.88
CA ASN A 5 32.87 -15.14 4.61
C ASN A 5 32.28 -16.15 3.62
N PRO A 6 32.74 -17.43 3.62
CA PRO A 6 32.33 -18.44 2.63
C PRO A 6 30.83 -18.73 2.63
N TYR A 7 30.11 -18.44 3.73
CA TYR A 7 28.67 -18.63 3.78
C TYR A 7 27.91 -17.71 2.79
N PHE A 8 28.44 -16.54 2.44
CA PHE A 8 27.77 -15.65 1.48
C PHE A 8 27.80 -16.21 0.06
N GLU A 9 28.95 -16.75 -0.37
CA GLU A 9 29.05 -17.33 -1.71
C GLU A 9 28.19 -18.59 -1.82
N GLN A 10 28.23 -19.48 -0.82
CA GLN A 10 27.35 -20.65 -0.81
C GLN A 10 25.86 -20.27 -0.84
N THR A 11 25.48 -19.23 -0.10
CA THR A 11 24.10 -18.71 -0.06
C THR A 11 23.66 -18.21 -1.44
N LYS A 12 24.51 -17.45 -2.12
CA LYS A 12 24.28 -16.97 -3.49
C LYS A 12 24.07 -18.13 -4.46
N GLN A 13 24.93 -19.16 -4.40
CA GLN A 13 24.79 -20.34 -5.25
C GLN A 13 23.46 -21.08 -4.99
N ASN A 14 23.06 -21.22 -3.73
CA ASN A 14 21.78 -21.83 -3.38
C ASN A 14 20.59 -21.07 -3.97
N TYR A 15 20.58 -19.73 -3.90
CA TYR A 15 19.51 -18.93 -4.49
C TYR A 15 19.43 -19.05 -6.01
N ILE A 16 20.58 -19.09 -6.69
CA ILE A 16 20.65 -19.30 -8.14
C ILE A 16 20.06 -20.66 -8.52
N GLU A 17 20.40 -21.72 -7.79
CA GLU A 17 19.86 -23.06 -8.07
C GLU A 17 18.35 -23.14 -7.83
N VAL A 18 17.83 -22.52 -6.75
CA VAL A 18 16.38 -22.45 -6.52
C VAL A 18 15.67 -21.73 -7.67
N GLU A 19 16.22 -20.61 -8.14
CA GLU A 19 15.65 -19.86 -9.26
C GLU A 19 15.65 -20.69 -10.55
N LYS A 20 16.74 -21.42 -10.83
CA LYS A 20 16.86 -22.33 -11.97
C LYS A 20 15.85 -23.46 -11.90
N LEU A 21 15.74 -24.13 -10.75
CA LEU A 21 14.75 -25.19 -10.52
C LEU A 21 13.33 -24.68 -10.72
N TYR A 22 13.02 -23.48 -10.24
CA TYR A 22 11.71 -22.86 -10.42
C TYR A 22 11.41 -22.55 -11.89
N LYS A 23 12.33 -21.88 -12.60
CA LYS A 23 12.16 -21.52 -14.02
C LYS A 23 12.00 -22.74 -14.93
N LEU A 24 12.67 -23.85 -14.59
CA LEU A 24 12.56 -25.11 -15.33
C LEU A 24 11.34 -25.95 -14.95
N GLY A 25 10.49 -25.50 -14.01
CA GLY A 25 9.37 -26.29 -13.51
C GLY A 25 9.79 -27.56 -12.73
N LYS A 26 11.04 -27.62 -12.27
CA LYS A 26 11.64 -28.76 -11.54
C LYS A 26 11.63 -28.58 -10.02
N ALA A 27 11.22 -27.41 -9.54
CA ALA A 27 11.08 -27.17 -8.10
C ALA A 27 9.99 -28.10 -7.52
N LYS A 28 10.36 -28.92 -6.54
CA LYS A 28 9.44 -29.87 -5.89
C LYS A 28 8.38 -29.20 -5.02
N HIS A 29 8.66 -28.01 -4.50
CA HIS A 29 7.71 -27.26 -3.69
C HIS A 29 6.62 -26.67 -4.59
N THR A 30 5.35 -26.88 -4.25
CA THR A 30 4.19 -26.51 -5.08
C THR A 30 3.83 -25.02 -5.06
N SER A 31 4.65 -24.17 -4.43
CA SER A 31 4.33 -22.76 -4.24
C SER A 31 5.00 -21.91 -5.31
N SER A 32 4.24 -20.97 -5.87
CA SER A 32 4.74 -19.96 -6.80
C SER A 32 5.57 -18.85 -6.11
N LYS A 33 5.79 -18.93 -4.79
CA LYS A 33 6.55 -17.93 -4.01
C LYS A 33 7.96 -17.69 -4.56
N TYR A 34 8.60 -18.71 -5.15
CA TYR A 34 9.96 -18.57 -5.68
C TYR A 34 10.06 -17.65 -6.89
N ARG A 35 8.95 -17.30 -7.55
CA ARG A 35 8.90 -16.20 -8.53
C ARG A 35 9.41 -14.89 -7.94
N PHE A 36 9.21 -14.68 -6.64
CA PHE A 36 9.54 -13.45 -5.94
C PHE A 36 10.81 -13.57 -5.09
N LEU A 37 11.56 -14.68 -5.20
CA LEU A 37 12.73 -14.93 -4.37
C LEU A 37 13.85 -13.92 -4.62
N ALA A 38 14.28 -13.77 -5.87
CA ALA A 38 15.31 -12.80 -6.23
C ALA A 38 15.00 -11.36 -5.77
N PRO A 39 13.81 -10.78 -6.06
CA PRO A 39 13.49 -9.45 -5.58
C PRO A 39 13.38 -9.36 -4.05
N ALA A 40 12.85 -10.39 -3.37
CA ALA A 40 12.76 -10.39 -1.91
C ALA A 40 14.16 -10.40 -1.23
N VAL A 41 15.08 -11.23 -1.74
CA VAL A 41 16.46 -11.31 -1.22
C VAL A 41 17.22 -10.01 -1.50
N LYS A 42 17.07 -9.44 -2.70
CA LYS A 42 17.66 -8.13 -3.05
C LYS A 42 17.17 -7.04 -2.09
N ARG A 43 15.86 -6.97 -1.83
CA ARG A 43 15.34 -5.96 -0.92
C ARG A 43 15.82 -6.15 0.50
N GLN A 44 15.86 -7.39 0.99
CA GLN A 44 16.38 -7.68 2.32
C GLN A 44 17.84 -7.23 2.45
N SER A 45 18.67 -7.48 1.44
CA SER A 45 20.08 -7.03 1.47
C SER A 45 20.20 -5.51 1.40
N GLU A 46 19.38 -4.83 0.61
CA GLU A 46 19.30 -3.36 0.56
C GLU A 46 18.87 -2.78 1.92
N GLN A 47 17.91 -3.40 2.60
CA GLN A 47 17.45 -2.99 3.92
C GLN A 47 18.55 -3.17 4.97
N PHE A 48 19.25 -4.31 4.97
CA PHE A 48 20.40 -4.52 5.87
C PHE A 48 21.54 -3.53 5.60
N LEU A 49 21.83 -3.25 4.33
CA LEU A 49 22.83 -2.26 3.98
C LEU A 49 22.43 -0.85 4.43
N PHE A 50 21.15 -0.50 4.30
CA PHE A 50 20.61 0.75 4.82
C PHE A 50 20.75 0.84 6.33
N GLU A 51 20.35 -0.18 7.07
CA GLU A 51 20.46 -0.24 8.53
C GLU A 51 21.92 -0.15 9.02
N ALA A 52 22.84 -0.79 8.31
CA ALA A 52 24.27 -0.74 8.63
C ALA A 52 24.87 0.66 8.42
N LYS A 53 24.32 1.46 7.48
CA LYS A 53 24.82 2.81 7.15
C LYS A 53 24.04 3.93 7.84
N THR A 54 22.79 3.69 8.17
CA THR A 54 21.83 4.72 8.57
C THR A 54 20.96 4.24 9.72
N GLN A 55 20.94 5.02 10.80
CA GLN A 55 20.04 4.77 11.92
C GLN A 55 18.71 5.50 11.73
N LYS A 56 17.65 4.76 11.41
CA LYS A 56 16.28 5.30 11.38
C LYS A 56 15.77 5.52 12.81
N ARG A 57 15.43 6.78 13.13
CA ARG A 57 14.99 7.19 14.47
C ARG A 57 13.47 7.21 14.65
N LYS A 58 12.71 7.39 13.58
CA LYS A 58 11.26 7.53 13.61
C LYS A 58 10.58 6.68 12.54
N TYR A 59 9.40 6.20 12.88
CA TYR A 59 8.54 5.34 12.09
C TYR A 59 7.13 5.90 12.06
N TRP A 60 6.34 5.46 11.08
CA TRP A 60 4.90 5.72 11.08
C TRP A 60 4.24 5.10 12.30
N LYS A 61 3.25 5.82 12.85
CA LYS A 61 2.41 5.36 13.95
C LYS A 61 1.12 4.83 13.36
N PHE A 62 0.68 3.66 13.83
CA PHE A 62 -0.57 3.04 13.40
C PHE A 62 -1.49 2.78 14.58
N SER A 63 -2.79 2.94 14.36
CA SER A 63 -3.82 2.54 15.32
C SER A 63 -4.17 1.06 15.16
N ARG A 64 -4.67 0.44 16.24
CA ARG A 64 -5.29 -0.89 16.16
C ARG A 64 -6.41 -0.89 15.13
N GLY A 65 -6.46 -1.91 14.29
CA GLY A 65 -7.41 -2.07 13.19
C GLY A 65 -6.97 -1.42 11.87
N SER A 66 -5.89 -0.62 11.87
CA SER A 66 -5.41 -0.01 10.64
C SER A 66 -4.98 -1.07 9.62
N LEU A 67 -5.34 -0.85 8.36
CA LEU A 67 -4.89 -1.66 7.23
C LEU A 67 -3.53 -1.16 6.72
N VAL A 68 -2.58 -2.09 6.62
CA VAL A 68 -1.23 -1.84 6.11
C VAL A 68 -0.87 -2.85 5.02
N PHE A 69 -0.16 -2.42 3.99
CA PHE A 69 0.35 -3.33 2.96
C PHE A 69 1.77 -3.76 3.33
N VAL A 70 1.98 -5.06 3.50
CA VAL A 70 3.19 -5.62 4.12
C VAL A 70 3.87 -6.58 3.18
N GLU A 71 5.19 -6.48 3.09
CA GLU A 71 6.05 -7.49 2.47
C GLU A 71 6.49 -8.54 3.48
N PHE A 72 5.83 -9.69 3.42
CA PHE A 72 6.23 -10.84 4.24
C PHE A 72 7.48 -11.55 3.69
N GLY A 73 7.87 -11.28 2.44
CA GLY A 73 9.04 -11.88 1.79
C GLY A 73 8.79 -13.29 1.28
N VAL A 74 9.84 -14.04 0.94
CA VAL A 74 9.73 -15.46 0.59
C VAL A 74 10.14 -16.29 1.79
N ASN A 75 9.14 -16.78 2.53
CA ASN A 75 9.34 -17.44 3.82
C ASN A 75 9.46 -18.96 3.68
N ILE A 76 9.88 -19.63 4.76
CA ILE A 76 10.21 -21.06 4.77
C ILE A 76 8.91 -21.89 4.82
N GLY A 77 8.89 -23.02 4.12
CA GLY A 77 7.76 -23.96 4.18
C GLY A 77 6.39 -23.33 3.89
N GLY A 78 5.43 -23.58 4.78
CA GLY A 78 4.05 -23.10 4.69
C GLY A 78 3.80 -21.70 5.27
N GLU A 79 4.85 -20.99 5.71
CA GLU A 79 4.72 -19.62 6.21
C GLU A 79 4.17 -18.69 5.13
N LEU A 80 3.36 -17.70 5.55
CA LEU A 80 2.83 -16.70 4.64
C LEU A 80 3.99 -15.99 3.94
N SER A 81 3.94 -15.92 2.62
CA SER A 81 4.94 -15.27 1.78
C SER A 81 4.28 -14.21 0.90
N ASN A 82 5.08 -13.39 0.23
CA ASN A 82 4.72 -12.30 -0.67
C ASN A 82 4.08 -11.09 0.03
N ASN A 83 3.61 -10.16 -0.77
CA ASN A 83 3.02 -8.93 -0.28
C ASN A 83 1.52 -9.12 -0.03
N HIS A 84 1.07 -8.79 1.17
CA HIS A 84 -0.32 -8.93 1.58
C HIS A 84 -0.77 -7.72 2.38
N TRP A 85 -2.05 -7.38 2.27
CA TRP A 85 -2.70 -6.51 3.24
C TRP A 85 -2.70 -7.19 4.61
N ALA A 86 -2.61 -6.39 5.67
CA ALA A 86 -2.66 -6.87 7.04
C ALA A 86 -3.33 -5.84 7.96
N ILE A 87 -3.92 -6.33 9.05
CA ILE A 87 -4.57 -5.54 10.09
C ILE A 87 -3.61 -5.40 11.26
N VAL A 88 -3.38 -4.17 11.71
CA VAL A 88 -2.58 -3.89 12.92
C VAL A 88 -3.36 -4.29 14.17
N LEU A 89 -2.72 -5.05 15.07
CA LEU A 89 -3.33 -5.50 16.32
C LEU A 89 -2.85 -4.75 17.57
N ASP A 90 -1.71 -4.07 17.47
CA ASP A 90 -1.13 -3.35 18.59
C ASP A 90 -2.10 -2.28 19.12
N LYS A 91 -2.45 -2.38 20.42
CA LYS A 91 -3.26 -1.36 21.10
C LYS A 91 -2.52 -0.04 21.24
N VAL A 92 -1.20 -0.11 21.48
CA VAL A 92 -0.33 1.06 21.66
C VAL A 92 0.83 0.97 20.69
N ASP A 93 0.97 2.03 19.91
CA ASP A 93 2.08 2.22 18.99
C ASP A 93 2.69 3.63 19.15
N SER A 94 3.96 3.76 18.79
CA SER A 94 4.67 5.04 18.82
C SER A 94 5.59 5.21 17.60
N PRO A 95 5.98 6.45 17.27
CA PRO A 95 6.98 6.69 16.23
C PRO A 95 8.36 6.08 16.52
N TYR A 96 8.64 5.67 17.75
CA TYR A 96 9.93 5.06 18.13
C TYR A 96 9.88 3.53 18.17
N LYS A 97 8.67 2.94 18.17
CA LYS A 97 8.48 1.49 18.08
C LYS A 97 8.76 1.05 16.64
N LYS A 98 9.68 0.09 16.48
CA LYS A 98 10.16 -0.40 15.17
C LYS A 98 9.33 -1.54 14.59
N THR A 99 8.51 -2.18 15.42
CA THR A 99 7.74 -3.37 15.05
C THR A 99 6.25 -3.18 15.25
N LEU A 100 5.45 -3.98 14.55
CA LEU A 100 4.00 -4.10 14.74
C LEU A 100 3.59 -5.56 14.73
N THR A 101 2.64 -5.93 15.59
CA THR A 101 1.93 -7.20 15.45
C THR A 101 0.75 -7.02 14.51
N VAL A 102 0.65 -7.89 13.50
CA VAL A 102 -0.35 -7.81 12.43
C VAL A 102 -1.00 -9.16 12.15
N ILE A 103 -2.23 -9.14 11.61
CA ILE A 103 -2.87 -10.29 10.98
C ILE A 103 -2.93 -10.08 9.47
N PRO A 104 -2.35 -10.96 8.66
CA PRO A 104 -2.43 -10.87 7.21
C PRO A 104 -3.83 -11.19 6.68
N LEU A 105 -4.15 -10.64 5.51
CA LEU A 105 -5.39 -10.88 4.79
C LEU A 105 -5.20 -11.93 3.68
N THR A 106 -6.25 -12.70 3.45
CA THR A 106 -6.35 -13.71 2.41
C THR A 106 -7.68 -13.58 1.66
N SER A 107 -7.70 -13.98 0.39
CA SER A 107 -8.94 -14.10 -0.39
C SER A 107 -9.69 -15.42 -0.14
N LYS A 108 -9.07 -16.35 0.60
CA LYS A 108 -9.61 -17.69 0.85
C LYS A 108 -10.37 -17.72 2.17
N ASN A 109 -11.60 -18.21 2.13
CA ASN A 109 -12.37 -18.51 3.33
C ASN A 109 -11.92 -19.85 3.91
N GLN A 110 -11.50 -19.84 5.18
CA GLN A 110 -11.05 -21.02 5.93
C GLN A 110 -11.51 -20.92 7.40
N ILE A 111 -11.47 -22.03 8.13
CA ILE A 111 -12.00 -22.14 9.51
C ILE A 111 -11.31 -21.21 10.53
N ASP A 112 -10.05 -20.92 10.26
CA ASP A 112 -9.12 -20.06 11.00
C ASP A 112 -9.16 -18.59 10.54
N THR A 113 -10.13 -18.24 9.69
CA THR A 113 -10.26 -16.89 9.13
C THR A 113 -11.52 -16.17 9.60
N VAL A 114 -11.43 -14.84 9.65
CA VAL A 114 -12.57 -13.95 9.97
C VAL A 114 -12.87 -13.09 8.76
N LEU A 115 -14.13 -13.07 8.31
CA LEU A 115 -14.56 -12.18 7.23
C LEU A 115 -14.34 -10.71 7.63
N ILE A 116 -13.74 -9.93 6.73
CA ILE A 116 -13.67 -8.49 6.87
C ILE A 116 -14.94 -7.92 6.25
N ASP A 117 -15.78 -7.32 7.09
CA ASP A 117 -17.09 -6.82 6.69
C ASP A 117 -16.97 -5.60 5.74
N GLU A 118 -15.90 -4.81 5.84
CA GLU A 118 -15.60 -3.75 4.87
C GLU A 118 -14.90 -4.32 3.63
N VAL A 119 -15.34 -3.88 2.45
CA VAL A 119 -14.50 -4.03 1.27
C VAL A 119 -13.28 -3.14 1.50
N ILE A 120 -12.07 -3.72 1.43
CA ILE A 120 -10.78 -2.98 1.45
C ILE A 120 -10.80 -1.77 0.49
N ALA A 121 -11.69 -1.78 -0.51
CA ALA A 121 -11.87 -0.75 -1.50
C ALA A 121 -12.93 0.32 -1.23
N GLU A 122 -13.87 0.15 -0.29
CA GLU A 122 -14.89 1.19 -0.02
C GLU A 122 -14.26 2.47 0.55
N TYR A 123 -13.25 2.33 1.41
CA TYR A 123 -12.54 3.49 1.96
C TYR A 123 -11.62 4.17 0.93
N PRO A 124 -10.82 3.41 0.13
CA PRO A 124 -10.12 3.98 -1.01
C PRO A 124 -11.03 4.69 -2.01
N SER A 125 -12.25 4.21 -2.30
CA SER A 125 -13.13 4.91 -3.24
C SER A 125 -13.48 6.30 -2.74
N ILE A 126 -13.87 6.44 -1.47
CA ILE A 126 -14.19 7.76 -0.88
C ILE A 126 -12.97 8.69 -0.96
N LEU A 127 -11.79 8.19 -0.61
CA LEU A 127 -10.56 8.99 -0.61
C LEU A 127 -10.05 9.30 -2.03
N LEU A 128 -10.32 8.42 -3.01
CA LEU A 128 -10.08 8.69 -4.42
C LEU A 128 -11.02 9.77 -4.95
N ASP A 129 -12.29 9.75 -4.54
CA ASP A 129 -13.28 10.78 -4.90
C ASP A 129 -12.84 12.14 -4.36
N GLU A 130 -12.36 12.23 -3.11
CA GLU A 130 -11.77 13.45 -2.54
C GLU A 130 -10.57 13.97 -3.37
N TYR A 131 -9.69 13.07 -3.82
CA TYR A 131 -8.54 13.45 -4.65
C TYR A 131 -8.95 13.91 -6.06
N ILE A 132 -9.94 13.24 -6.66
CA ILE A 132 -10.48 13.60 -7.96
C ILE A 132 -11.18 14.96 -7.88
N GLU A 133 -12.00 15.19 -6.85
CA GLU A 133 -12.65 16.47 -6.61
C GLU A 133 -11.63 17.60 -6.43
N LYS A 134 -10.56 17.37 -5.66
CA LYS A 134 -9.45 18.33 -5.53
C LYS A 134 -8.83 18.66 -6.89
N LEU A 135 -8.58 17.66 -7.73
CA LEU A 135 -8.03 17.86 -9.09
C LEU A 135 -8.99 18.64 -9.99
N HIS A 136 -10.30 18.39 -9.90
CA HIS A 136 -11.30 19.18 -10.62
C HIS A 136 -11.29 20.65 -10.19
N LYS A 137 -11.23 20.93 -8.87
CA LYS A 137 -11.13 22.30 -8.35
C LYS A 137 -9.85 22.99 -8.81
N GLU A 138 -8.75 22.25 -8.87
CA GLU A 138 -7.47 22.77 -9.35
C GLU A 138 -7.49 23.08 -10.86
N LEU A 139 -8.12 22.22 -11.67
CA LEU A 139 -8.34 22.49 -13.09
C LEU A 139 -9.22 23.72 -13.29
N PHE A 140 -10.31 23.85 -12.53
CA PHE A 140 -11.17 25.02 -12.59
C PHE A 140 -10.45 26.32 -12.19
N ALA A 141 -9.54 26.25 -11.22
CA ALA A 141 -8.69 27.39 -10.86
C ALA A 141 -7.78 27.85 -12.03
N TYR A 142 -7.24 26.92 -12.83
CA TYR A 142 -6.50 27.26 -14.05
C TYR A 142 -7.41 27.86 -15.12
N LEU A 143 -8.63 27.32 -15.31
CA LEU A 143 -9.60 27.88 -16.26
C LEU A 143 -10.00 29.31 -15.89
N LYS A 144 -10.24 29.60 -14.60
CA LYS A 144 -10.48 30.98 -14.15
C LYS A 144 -9.33 31.93 -14.43
N TYR A 145 -8.08 31.43 -14.35
CA TYR A 145 -6.91 32.22 -14.72
C TYR A 145 -6.89 32.52 -16.22
N LEU A 146 -7.18 31.53 -17.07
CA LEU A 146 -7.29 31.75 -18.53
C LEU A 146 -8.41 32.72 -18.86
N ASP A 147 -9.58 32.57 -18.25
CA ASP A 147 -10.73 33.45 -18.42
C ASP A 147 -10.39 34.90 -18.03
N SER A 148 -9.73 35.09 -16.88
CA SER A 148 -9.25 36.41 -16.41
C SER A 148 -8.25 37.08 -17.36
N ASN A 149 -7.58 36.29 -18.21
CA ASN A 149 -6.63 36.76 -19.22
C ASN A 149 -7.22 36.72 -20.65
N ASN A 150 -8.53 36.51 -20.81
CA ASN A 150 -9.23 36.35 -22.10
C ASN A 150 -8.59 35.28 -23.01
N ALA A 151 -8.06 34.21 -22.42
CA ALA A 151 -7.32 33.17 -23.11
C ALA A 151 -8.14 31.89 -23.42
N ILE A 152 -9.43 31.87 -23.09
CA ILE A 152 -10.36 30.79 -23.47
C ILE A 152 -10.97 31.14 -24.83
N THR A 153 -10.44 30.57 -25.91
CA THR A 153 -10.88 30.84 -27.29
C THR A 153 -11.49 29.62 -27.99
N GLU A 154 -11.16 28.42 -27.54
CA GLU A 154 -11.67 27.18 -28.11
C GLU A 154 -13.04 26.83 -27.50
N ALA A 155 -14.00 26.45 -28.35
CA ALA A 155 -15.35 26.07 -27.92
C ALA A 155 -15.33 24.95 -26.86
N ALA A 156 -14.48 23.93 -27.05
CA ALA A 156 -14.35 22.83 -26.10
C ALA A 156 -13.87 23.28 -24.71
N LEU A 157 -12.94 24.24 -24.63
CA LEU A 157 -12.52 24.80 -23.34
C LEU A 157 -13.60 25.69 -22.72
N SER A 158 -14.36 26.43 -23.53
CA SER A 158 -15.50 27.22 -23.07
C SER A 158 -16.58 26.32 -22.45
N ASP A 159 -16.91 25.20 -23.10
CA ASP A 159 -17.90 24.24 -22.61
C ASP A 159 -17.47 23.64 -21.25
N VAL A 160 -16.19 23.27 -21.12
CA VAL A 160 -15.64 22.76 -19.85
C VAL A 160 -15.67 23.83 -18.76
N TYR A 161 -15.33 25.07 -19.09
CA TYR A 161 -15.38 26.18 -18.14
C TYR A 161 -16.80 26.46 -17.64
N GLN A 162 -17.80 26.46 -18.53
CA GLN A 162 -19.20 26.61 -18.16
C GLN A 162 -19.66 25.46 -17.27
N ALA A 163 -19.35 24.20 -17.63
CA ALA A 163 -19.70 23.03 -16.83
C ALA A 163 -19.12 23.09 -15.41
N TYR A 164 -17.85 23.52 -15.25
CA TYR A 164 -17.27 23.70 -13.91
C TYR A 164 -17.79 24.91 -13.16
N THR A 165 -18.19 25.97 -13.86
CA THR A 165 -18.85 27.13 -13.24
C THR A 165 -20.19 26.72 -12.62
N GLU A 166 -20.96 25.87 -13.29
CA GLU A 166 -22.20 25.30 -12.76
C GLU A 166 -21.91 24.32 -11.61
N GLN A 167 -21.00 23.36 -11.83
CA GLN A 167 -20.66 22.31 -10.86
C GLN A 167 -20.16 22.90 -9.53
N PHE A 168 -19.32 23.93 -9.58
CA PHE A 168 -18.72 24.57 -8.41
C PHE A 168 -19.35 25.93 -8.08
N SER A 169 -20.61 26.16 -8.50
CA SER A 169 -21.33 27.43 -8.31
C SER A 169 -21.43 27.89 -6.86
N ASN A 170 -21.45 26.96 -5.91
CA ASN A 170 -21.51 27.24 -4.46
C ASN A 170 -20.12 27.41 -3.81
N GLU A 171 -19.04 27.34 -4.58
CA GLU A 171 -17.67 27.38 -4.07
C GLU A 171 -16.86 28.56 -4.60
N ILE A 172 -16.14 29.23 -3.70
CA ILE A 172 -15.21 30.31 -4.07
C ILE A 172 -13.84 29.70 -4.40
N ILE A 173 -13.60 29.46 -5.68
CA ILE A 173 -12.32 28.96 -6.19
C ILE A 173 -11.53 30.12 -6.78
N GLN A 174 -10.31 30.34 -6.29
CA GLN A 174 -9.42 31.41 -6.71
C GLN A 174 -8.64 31.02 -7.98
N PRO A 175 -8.40 31.96 -8.92
CA PRO A 175 -7.56 31.69 -10.08
C PRO A 175 -6.17 31.22 -9.67
N LYS A 176 -5.67 30.20 -10.36
CA LYS A 176 -4.31 29.68 -10.16
C LYS A 176 -3.48 29.94 -11.42
N ILE A 177 -2.35 30.61 -11.24
CA ILE A 177 -1.43 30.96 -12.33
C ILE A 177 -0.99 29.68 -13.06
N ILE A 178 -0.99 29.76 -14.39
CA ILE A 178 -0.44 28.71 -15.24
C ILE A 178 1.04 28.98 -15.44
N ASP A 179 1.87 28.09 -14.89
CA ASP A 179 3.30 28.02 -15.13
C ASP A 179 3.74 26.55 -15.16
N ASP A 180 4.93 26.30 -15.69
CA ASP A 180 5.46 24.95 -15.89
C ASP A 180 5.55 24.13 -14.60
N ASP A 181 5.87 24.76 -13.47
CA ASP A 181 6.05 24.07 -12.20
C ASP A 181 4.70 23.65 -11.60
N ASN A 182 3.71 24.52 -11.68
CA ASN A 182 2.34 24.24 -11.30
C ASN A 182 1.74 23.11 -12.13
N LEU A 183 1.90 23.17 -13.47
CA LEU A 183 1.42 22.12 -14.37
C LEU A 183 2.12 20.78 -14.11
N LYS A 184 3.45 20.77 -13.93
CA LYS A 184 4.21 19.55 -13.60
C LYS A 184 3.75 18.93 -12.28
N ARG A 185 3.49 19.76 -11.26
CA ARG A 185 2.98 19.28 -9.96
C ARG A 185 1.58 18.67 -10.10
N THR A 186 0.66 19.33 -10.78
CA THR A 186 -0.69 18.80 -11.02
C THR A 186 -0.63 17.50 -11.82
N GLN A 187 0.20 17.44 -12.87
CA GLN A 187 0.40 16.23 -13.66
C GLN A 187 0.95 15.08 -12.81
N SER A 188 1.90 15.35 -11.91
CA SER A 188 2.39 14.36 -10.96
C SER A 188 1.29 13.88 -10.00
N GLU A 189 0.38 14.75 -9.56
CA GLU A 189 -0.78 14.37 -8.74
C GLU A 189 -1.75 13.47 -9.50
N ILE A 190 -2.07 13.82 -10.74
CA ILE A 190 -2.92 13.00 -11.61
C ILE A 190 -2.32 11.60 -11.78
N ASN A 191 -1.01 11.51 -12.04
CA ASN A 191 -0.32 10.24 -12.19
C ASN A 191 -0.38 9.39 -10.89
N ASP A 192 -0.20 10.02 -9.72
CA ASP A 192 -0.31 9.34 -8.43
C ASP A 192 -1.73 8.81 -8.19
N VAL A 193 -2.78 9.58 -8.52
CA VAL A 193 -4.17 9.16 -8.39
C VAL A 193 -4.48 7.98 -9.33
N ILE A 194 -4.10 8.06 -10.60
CA ILE A 194 -4.29 6.98 -11.58
C ILE A 194 -3.62 5.70 -11.09
N GLU A 195 -2.40 5.80 -10.58
CA GLU A 195 -1.66 4.66 -10.07
C GLU A 195 -2.35 4.02 -8.85
N LEU A 196 -2.85 4.81 -7.90
CA LEU A 196 -3.60 4.30 -6.75
C LEU A 196 -4.91 3.64 -7.17
N THR A 197 -5.68 4.27 -8.07
CA THR A 197 -6.94 3.71 -8.57
C THR A 197 -6.71 2.33 -9.20
N GLN A 198 -5.70 2.21 -10.06
CA GLN A 198 -5.35 0.93 -10.68
C GLN A 198 -4.87 -0.12 -9.66
N TYR A 199 -4.17 0.32 -8.62
CA TYR A 199 -3.67 -0.55 -7.57
C TYR A 199 -4.81 -1.11 -6.70
N TYR A 200 -5.67 -0.24 -6.14
CA TYR A 200 -6.76 -0.62 -5.24
C TYR A 200 -7.90 -1.37 -5.94
N LYS A 201 -8.13 -1.13 -7.24
CA LYS A 201 -9.12 -1.88 -8.04
C LYS A 201 -8.93 -3.41 -7.98
N LYS A 202 -7.70 -3.88 -7.77
CA LYS A 202 -7.37 -5.32 -7.67
C LYS A 202 -7.84 -5.96 -6.36
N TYR A 203 -8.08 -5.14 -5.34
CA TYR A 203 -8.43 -5.55 -3.98
C TYR A 203 -9.91 -5.31 -3.63
N ILE A 204 -10.76 -4.97 -4.63
CA ILE A 204 -12.22 -4.95 -4.53
C ILE A 204 -12.75 -6.39 -4.49
N LYS A 205 -12.38 -7.15 -3.47
CA LYS A 205 -12.83 -8.53 -3.27
C LYS A 205 -13.03 -8.78 -1.79
N ARG A 206 -13.96 -9.68 -1.46
CA ARG A 206 -14.10 -10.19 -0.09
C ARG A 206 -12.78 -10.74 0.38
N SER A 207 -12.36 -10.28 1.56
CA SER A 207 -11.09 -10.63 2.18
C SER A 207 -11.34 -11.12 3.59
N TYR A 208 -10.44 -11.97 4.07
CA TYR A 208 -10.55 -12.59 5.38
C TYR A 208 -9.24 -12.37 6.15
N ALA A 209 -9.34 -12.03 7.43
CA ALA A 209 -8.22 -12.00 8.37
C ALA A 209 -7.78 -13.43 8.67
N LYS A 210 -6.54 -13.78 8.32
CA LYS A 210 -5.97 -15.11 8.53
C LYS A 210 -5.35 -15.21 9.93
N CYS A 211 -6.20 -15.48 10.92
CA CYS A 211 -5.88 -15.31 12.33
C CYS A 211 -4.78 -16.27 12.82
N ASN A 212 -4.66 -17.46 12.22
CA ASN A 212 -3.58 -18.40 12.54
C ASN A 212 -2.18 -17.99 12.01
N ASN A 213 -2.10 -16.90 11.24
CA ASN A 213 -0.87 -16.35 10.68
C ASN A 213 -0.52 -14.98 11.29
N LEU A 214 -1.03 -14.70 12.49
CA LEU A 214 -0.60 -13.56 13.30
C LEU A 214 0.92 -13.56 13.44
N GLN A 215 1.54 -12.41 13.18
CA GLN A 215 3.00 -12.29 13.28
C GLN A 215 3.43 -10.85 13.56
N THR A 216 4.63 -10.72 14.13
CA THR A 216 5.27 -9.42 14.35
C THR A 216 6.18 -9.11 13.17
N ILE A 217 6.03 -7.92 12.60
CA ILE A 217 6.82 -7.42 11.47
C ILE A 217 7.64 -6.20 11.88
N SER A 218 8.75 -5.95 11.20
CA SER A 218 9.36 -4.62 11.18
C SER A 218 8.47 -3.65 10.40
N LYS A 219 8.33 -2.41 10.87
CA LYS A 219 7.64 -1.34 10.15
C LYS A 219 8.31 -0.98 8.82
N ASP A 220 9.58 -1.34 8.63
CA ASP A 220 10.27 -1.20 7.34
C ASP A 220 9.74 -2.16 6.26
N ARG A 221 8.93 -3.16 6.64
CA ARG A 221 8.22 -4.06 5.70
C ARG A 221 6.93 -3.46 5.17
N ILE A 222 6.49 -2.31 5.68
CA ILE A 222 5.26 -1.64 5.22
C ILE A 222 5.58 -0.89 3.95
N LEU A 223 4.90 -1.26 2.87
CA LEU A 223 5.09 -0.69 1.55
C LEU A 223 4.06 0.41 1.33
N LYS A 224 4.49 1.56 0.81
CA LYS A 224 3.61 2.63 0.34
C LYS A 224 3.72 2.75 -1.17
N LYS A 225 2.59 2.85 -1.87
CA LYS A 225 2.56 2.90 -3.32
C LYS A 225 3.07 4.24 -3.87
N ASN A 226 2.50 5.34 -3.39
CA ASN A 226 2.96 6.70 -3.67
C ASN A 226 2.55 7.63 -2.51
N ARG A 227 2.73 8.95 -2.66
CA ARG A 227 2.47 9.91 -1.57
C ARG A 227 1.00 9.97 -1.12
N LEU A 228 0.06 9.66 -2.02
CA LEU A 228 -1.37 9.75 -1.78
C LEU A 228 -1.96 8.48 -1.14
N ASP A 229 -1.17 7.41 -1.04
CA ASP A 229 -1.64 6.10 -0.57
C ASP A 229 -2.23 6.16 0.86
N PRO A 230 -3.49 5.73 1.08
CA PRO A 230 -4.19 5.81 2.37
C PRO A 230 -3.78 4.73 3.40
N ILE A 231 -2.67 4.02 3.18
CA ILE A 231 -2.14 3.03 4.13
C ILE A 231 -2.07 3.59 5.55
N GLY A 232 -2.57 2.80 6.49
CA GLY A 232 -2.65 3.15 7.90
C GLY A 232 -3.83 4.05 8.29
N LYS A 233 -4.42 4.78 7.32
CA LYS A 233 -5.61 5.62 7.55
C LYS A 233 -6.90 4.81 7.49
N MET A 234 -6.94 3.79 6.63
CA MET A 234 -8.05 2.85 6.58
C MET A 234 -8.04 1.96 7.82
N LYS A 235 -9.20 1.75 8.44
CA LYS A 235 -9.36 0.89 9.61
C LYS A 235 -10.55 -0.04 9.42
N VAL A 236 -10.42 -1.28 9.91
CA VAL A 236 -11.58 -2.18 10.00
C VAL A 236 -12.53 -1.77 11.12
N SER A 237 -13.81 -2.14 11.02
CA SER A 237 -14.81 -1.89 12.07
C SER A 237 -14.45 -2.55 13.39
N ASP A 238 -14.98 -1.97 14.47
CA ASP A 238 -14.82 -2.54 15.79
C ASP A 238 -15.50 -3.92 15.89
N ASN A 239 -16.63 -4.14 15.20
CA ASN A 239 -17.26 -5.46 15.07
C ASN A 239 -16.31 -6.51 14.44
N THR A 240 -15.59 -6.14 13.38
CA THR A 240 -14.58 -7.01 12.77
C THR A 240 -13.43 -7.29 13.75
N LEU A 241 -12.99 -6.28 14.51
CA LEU A 241 -11.95 -6.46 15.54
C LEU A 241 -12.38 -7.37 16.69
N ASP A 242 -13.65 -7.33 17.07
CA ASP A 242 -14.19 -8.21 18.11
C ASP A 242 -14.27 -9.66 17.63
N LYS A 243 -14.73 -9.90 16.41
CA LYS A 243 -14.67 -11.22 15.77
C LYS A 243 -13.25 -11.77 15.70
N ILE A 244 -12.27 -10.92 15.34
CA ILE A 244 -10.84 -11.29 15.34
C ILE A 244 -10.37 -11.64 16.76
N ASN A 245 -10.74 -10.88 17.78
CA ASN A 245 -10.37 -11.18 19.16
C ASN A 245 -10.91 -12.55 19.61
N GLU A 246 -12.18 -12.85 19.31
CA GLU A 246 -12.76 -14.15 19.66
C GLU A 246 -12.10 -15.30 18.90
N LYS A 247 -11.81 -15.13 17.61
CA LYS A 247 -11.07 -16.16 16.85
C LYS A 247 -9.64 -16.36 17.36
N LEU A 248 -8.95 -15.30 17.78
CA LEU A 248 -7.61 -15.44 18.38
C LEU A 248 -7.65 -16.16 19.72
N LYS A 249 -8.68 -15.91 20.53
CA LYS A 249 -8.90 -16.65 21.78
C LYS A 249 -9.12 -18.14 21.52
N GLU A 250 -10.00 -18.47 20.57
CA GLU A 250 -10.28 -19.84 20.12
C GLU A 250 -9.03 -20.57 19.59
N LEU A 251 -8.12 -19.87 18.91
CA LEU A 251 -6.94 -20.51 18.30
C LEU A 251 -5.77 -20.71 19.28
N TYR A 252 -5.65 -19.85 20.29
CA TYR A 252 -4.39 -19.73 21.05
C TYR A 252 -4.54 -19.69 22.58
N LEU A 253 -5.76 -19.53 23.11
CA LEU A 253 -5.97 -19.37 24.55
C LEU A 253 -6.93 -20.41 25.15
N PHE A 254 -7.88 -20.92 24.37
CA PHE A 254 -8.89 -21.90 24.77
C PHE A 254 -8.89 -23.09 23.82
#